data_AF-A0A656KIY0-F1
#
_entry.id   AF-A0A656KIY0-F1
#
_cell.length_a   1.000
_cell.length_b   1.000
_cell.length_c   1.000
_cell.angle_alpha   90.00
_cell.angle_beta   90.00
_cell.angle_gamma   90.00
#
_symmetry.space_group_name_H-M   'P 1'
#
loop_
_entity.id
_entity.type
_entity.pdbx_description
1 polymer ?
#
loop_
_entity_poly.entity_id
_entity_poly.type
_entity_poly.pdbx_seq_one_letter_code
_entity_poly.pdbx_strand_id
1 'polypeptide(L)'
;MFTFEDSSILGSNAIVEKLTSLPFRQVKHEVATIDAQPSGENGQIIILITGKLLVDEEQKPLSFSQAFQLYRDGAGSYFIFNDIFRLVYG
;
A
#
# COMPACT_ATOMS: atom_id res chain seq x y z
N MET A 1 8.95 -0.66 -5.81
CA MET A 1 9.41 0.26 -4.75
C MET A 1 8.27 0.46 -3.77
N PHE A 2 8.56 0.53 -2.48
CA PHE A 2 7.59 0.83 -1.44
C PHE A 2 7.98 2.15 -0.77
N THR A 3 7.06 3.08 -0.64
CA THR A 3 7.24 4.29 0.15
C THR A 3 6.27 4.23 1.32
N PHE A 4 6.79 4.27 2.55
CA PHE A 4 6.01 4.32 3.77
C PHE A 4 6.26 5.65 4.48
N GLU A 5 5.22 6.48 4.57
CA GLU A 5 5.31 7.88 4.98
C GLU A 5 6.29 8.67 4.08
N ASP A 6 7.53 8.85 4.53
CA ASP A 6 8.59 9.58 3.81
C ASP A 6 9.79 8.69 3.44
N SER A 7 9.77 7.41 3.87
CA SER A 7 10.86 6.47 3.63
C SER A 7 10.60 5.65 2.37
N SER A 8 11.50 5.71 1.40
CA SER A 8 11.44 4.92 0.17
C SER A 8 12.38 3.71 0.24
N ILE A 9 11.85 2.54 -0.09
CA ILE A 9 12.49 1.23 0.03
C ILE A 9 12.43 0.51 -1.31
N LEU A 10 13.58 0.03 -1.79
CA LEU A 10 13.71 -0.65 -3.07
C LEU A 10 14.03 -2.14 -2.87
N GLY A 11 13.37 -3.01 -3.64
CA GLY A 11 13.61 -4.45 -3.66
C GLY A 11 12.78 -5.22 -2.62
N SER A 12 12.33 -6.42 -3.00
CA SER A 12 11.40 -7.23 -2.20
C SER A 12 11.91 -7.53 -0.79
N ASN A 13 13.19 -7.88 -0.63
CA ASN A 13 13.74 -8.25 0.66
C ASN A 13 13.73 -7.08 1.66
N ALA A 14 14.15 -5.89 1.22
CA ALA A 14 14.14 -4.69 2.04
C ALA A 14 12.71 -4.23 2.35
N ILE A 15 11.77 -4.41 1.42
CA ILE A 15 10.35 -4.13 1.63
C ILE A 15 9.77 -5.04 2.72
N VAL A 16 10.05 -6.34 2.64
CA VAL A 16 9.61 -7.31 3.67
C VAL A 16 10.21 -6.95 5.03
N GLU A 17 11.51 -6.67 5.09
CA GLU A 17 12.17 -6.24 6.33
C GLU A 17 11.46 -5.01 6.92
N LYS A 18 11.22 -3.97 6.11
CA LYS A 18 10.52 -2.76 6.54
C LYS A 18 9.13 -3.09 7.10
N LEU A 19 8.32 -3.85 6.37
CA LEU A 19 6.97 -4.23 6.81
C LEU A 19 6.99 -5.02 8.13
N THR A 20 7.93 -5.95 8.28
CA THR A 20 8.08 -6.75 9.52
C THR A 20 8.64 -5.97 10.70
N SER A 21 9.33 -4.86 10.45
CA SER A 21 9.91 -3.99 11.50
C SER A 21 8.92 -2.99 12.10
N LEU A 22 7.72 -2.86 11.52
CA LEU A 22 6.74 -1.89 12.01
C LEU A 22 6.24 -2.29 13.41
N PRO A 23 6.10 -1.33 14.35
CA PRO A 23 5.91 -1.61 15.76
C PRO A 23 4.43 -1.90 16.11
N PHE A 24 3.76 -2.78 15.37
CA PHE A 24 2.40 -3.22 15.66
C PHE A 24 2.31 -4.75 15.62
N ARG A 25 1.47 -5.34 16.49
CA ARG A 25 1.22 -6.79 16.48
C ARG A 25 0.13 -7.14 15.48
N GLN A 26 -0.90 -6.31 15.42
CA GLN A 26 -2.04 -6.51 14.54
C GLN A 26 -2.43 -5.17 13.91
N VAL A 27 -2.71 -5.21 12.61
CA VAL A 27 -3.30 -4.07 11.91
C VAL A 27 -4.48 -4.56 11.09
N LYS A 28 -5.64 -3.94 11.30
CA LYS A 28 -6.84 -4.17 10.49
C LYS A 28 -7.03 -2.97 9.56
N HIS A 29 -7.13 -3.25 8.27
CA HIS A 29 -7.46 -2.24 7.26
C HIS A 29 -8.97 -2.21 7.06
N GLU A 30 -9.59 -1.06 7.31
CA GLU A 30 -10.97 -0.77 6.94
C GLU A 30 -10.96 0.12 5.70
N VAL A 31 -11.09 -0.52 4.54
CA VAL A 31 -11.10 0.16 3.24
C VAL A 31 -12.42 0.90 3.06
N ALA A 32 -12.34 2.19 2.75
CA ALA A 32 -13.50 3.04 2.47
C ALA A 32 -13.74 3.19 0.97
N THR A 33 -12.68 3.44 0.18
CA THR A 33 -12.78 3.56 -1.28
C THR A 33 -11.66 2.79 -1.97
N ILE A 34 -11.96 2.33 -3.19
CA ILE A 34 -11.00 1.74 -4.12
C ILE A 34 -11.33 2.30 -5.49
N ASP A 35 -10.40 3.04 -6.06
CA ASP A 35 -10.51 3.61 -7.40
C ASP A 35 -9.36 3.05 -8.26
N ALA A 36 -9.69 2.40 -9.37
CA ALA A 36 -8.70 1.78 -10.25
C ALA A 36 -8.81 2.33 -11.67
N GLN A 37 -7.66 2.58 -12.31
CA GLN A 37 -7.57 3.08 -13.68
C GLN A 37 -6.46 2.35 -14.44
N PRO A 38 -6.61 2.13 -15.76
CA PRO A 38 -5.47 1.80 -16.62
C PRO A 38 -4.44 2.92 -16.54
N SER A 39 -3.17 2.58 -16.33
CA SER A 39 -2.08 3.56 -16.15
C SER A 39 -0.97 3.47 -17.20
N GLY A 40 -1.10 2.56 -18.17
CA GLY A 40 -0.13 2.39 -19.25
C GLY A 40 -0.64 1.48 -20.35
N GLU A 41 0.06 1.48 -21.49
CA GLU A 41 -0.35 0.78 -22.72
C GLU A 41 -0.23 -0.76 -22.61
N ASN A 42 0.59 -1.26 -21.67
CA ASN A 42 0.83 -2.70 -21.51
C ASN A 42 0.00 -3.31 -20.38
N GLY A 43 -1.18 -2.73 -20.13
CA GLY A 43 -2.14 -3.22 -19.15
C GLY A 43 -1.73 -2.96 -17.70
N GLN A 44 -0.90 -1.95 -17.46
CA GLN A 44 -0.64 -1.43 -16.10
C GLN A 44 -1.91 -0.85 -15.49
N ILE A 45 -2.03 -0.96 -14.18
CA ILE A 45 -3.17 -0.44 -13.42
C ILE A 45 -2.61 0.46 -12.32
N ILE A 46 -3.22 1.62 -12.11
CA ILE A 46 -3.04 2.41 -10.88
C ILE A 46 -4.29 2.24 -10.02
N ILE A 47 -4.09 2.06 -8.72
CA ILE A 47 -5.16 1.88 -7.74
C ILE A 47 -4.92 2.89 -6.62
N LEU A 48 -5.93 3.67 -6.26
CA LEU A 48 -5.95 4.49 -5.07
C LEU A 48 -6.92 3.89 -4.07
N ILE A 49 -6.45 3.70 -2.85
CA ILE A 49 -7.22 3.21 -1.72
C ILE A 49 -7.23 4.28 -0.64
N THR A 50 -8.41 4.54 -0.08
CA THR A 50 -8.53 5.32 1.16
C THR A 50 -9.26 4.50 2.21
N GLY A 51 -8.96 4.74 3.47
CA GLY A 51 -9.58 3.99 4.55
C GLY A 51 -9.06 4.36 5.93
N LYS A 52 -9.26 3.44 6.87
CA LYS A 52 -8.81 3.55 8.24
C LYS A 52 -7.98 2.34 8.65
N LEU A 53 -6.96 2.55 9.45
CA LEU A 53 -6.19 1.52 10.13
C LEU A 53 -6.65 1.44 11.59
N LEU A 54 -6.97 0.24 12.05
CA LEU A 54 -7.09 -0.07 13.46
C LEU A 54 -5.83 -0.85 13.84
N VAL A 55 -5.02 -0.25 14.70
CA VAL A 55 -3.75 -0.81 15.16
C VAL A 55 -3.95 -1.39 16.56
N ASP A 56 -3.62 -2.67 16.72
CA ASP A 56 -3.79 -3.43 17.96
C ASP A 56 -5.21 -3.29 18.55
N GLU A 57 -5.33 -2.93 19.83
CA GLU A 57 -6.61 -2.65 20.52
C GLU A 57 -6.89 -1.14 20.62
N GLU A 58 -6.19 -0.29 19.85
CA GLU A 58 -6.41 1.15 19.92
C GLU A 58 -7.82 1.52 19.44
N GLN A 59 -8.50 2.33 20.25
CA GLN A 59 -9.85 2.80 19.94
C GLN A 59 -9.88 3.90 18.87
N LYS A 60 -8.73 4.47 18.51
CA LYS A 60 -8.66 5.59 17.56
C LYS A 60 -8.18 5.10 16.20
N PRO A 61 -9.09 4.91 15.22
CA PRO A 61 -8.67 4.55 13.88
C PRO A 61 -7.90 5.69 13.22
N LEU A 62 -6.80 5.35 12.54
CA LEU A 62 -5.98 6.30 11.78
C LEU A 62 -6.41 6.29 10.32
N SER A 63 -6.73 7.44 9.74
CA SER A 63 -7.03 7.52 8.32
C SER A 63 -5.77 7.27 7.49
N PHE A 64 -5.88 6.56 6.38
CA PHE A 64 -4.76 6.32 5.46
C PHE A 64 -5.19 6.48 4.01
N SER A 65 -4.18 6.73 3.17
CA SER A 65 -4.26 6.62 1.71
C SER A 65 -3.12 5.73 1.24
N GLN A 66 -3.42 4.82 0.32
CA GLN A 66 -2.41 3.95 -0.28
C GLN A 66 -2.61 3.85 -1.79
N ALA A 67 -1.54 4.01 -2.55
CA ALA A 67 -1.55 3.91 -3.99
C ALA A 67 -0.70 2.73 -4.46
N PHE A 68 -1.26 1.89 -5.32
CA PHE A 68 -0.56 0.79 -5.96
C PHE A 68 -0.45 1.03 -7.46
N GLN A 69 0.70 0.71 -8.03
CA GLN A 69 0.86 0.54 -9.47
C GLN A 69 1.16 -0.92 -9.76
N LEU A 70 0.27 -1.58 -10.49
CA LEU A 70 0.39 -2.98 -10.86
C LEU A 70 0.94 -3.13 -12.28
N TYR A 71 1.87 -4.07 -12.44
CA TYR A 71 2.44 -4.49 -13.72
C TYR A 71 2.12 -5.96 -13.94
N ARG A 72 2.06 -6.40 -15.20
CA ARG A 72 1.90 -7.81 -15.55
C ARG A 72 3.25 -8.54 -15.42
N ASP A 73 3.24 -9.74 -14.87
CA ASP A 73 4.45 -10.57 -14.69
C ASP A 73 4.84 -11.39 -15.93
N GLY A 74 4.18 -11.18 -17.06
CA GLY A 74 4.38 -11.94 -18.30
C GLY A 74 3.75 -13.35 -18.29
N ALA A 75 3.46 -13.92 -17.12
CA ALA A 75 2.73 -15.18 -16.94
C ALA A 75 1.21 -15.00 -16.86
N GLY A 76 0.75 -13.75 -16.94
CA GLY A 76 -0.68 -13.38 -16.94
C GLY A 76 -1.19 -12.90 -15.57
N SER A 77 -0.35 -12.90 -14.54
CA SER A 77 -0.67 -12.32 -13.23
C SER A 77 -0.21 -10.86 -13.13
N TYR A 78 -0.49 -10.26 -11.97
CA TYR A 78 -0.07 -8.91 -11.62
C TYR A 78 0.85 -8.93 -10.41
N PHE A 79 1.81 -8.02 -10.38
CA PHE A 79 2.61 -7.72 -9.21
C PHE A 79 2.63 -6.21 -8.95
N ILE A 80 2.89 -5.84 -7.70
CA ILE A 80 3.00 -4.46 -7.27
C ILE A 80 4.38 -3.94 -7.67
N PHE A 81 4.41 -3.03 -8.64
CA PHE A 81 5.63 -2.35 -9.06
C PHE A 81 5.93 -1.15 -8.17
N ASN A 82 4.92 -0.34 -7.86
CA ASN A 82 5.01 0.76 -6.90
C ASN A 82 3.91 0.64 -5.83
N ASP A 83 4.27 0.96 -4.60
CA ASP A 83 3.39 1.04 -3.43
C ASP A 83 3.75 2.32 -2.66
N ILE A 84 2.78 3.20 -2.43
CA ILE A 84 2.95 4.42 -1.65
C ILE A 84 1.88 4.45 -0.58
N PHE A 85 2.30 4.42 0.67
CA PHE A 85 1.44 4.47 1.85
C PHE A 85 1.66 5.77 2.62
N ARG A 86 0.55 6.41 3.04
CA ARG A 86 0.58 7.60 3.89
C ARG A 86 -0.61 7.64 4.86
N LEU A 87 -0.34 7.93 6.12
CA LEU A 87 -1.33 8.33 7.11
C LEU A 87 -1.84 9.74 6.81
N VAL A 88 -3.15 9.92 6.94
CA VAL A 88 -3.82 11.20 6.74
C VAL A 88 -4.08 11.80 8.13
N TYR A 89 -3.22 12.73 8.52
CA TYR A 89 -3.40 13.52 9.73
C TYR A 89 -4.39 14.65 9.45
N GLY A 90 -5.44 14.74 10.27
CA GLY A 90 -6.44 15.81 10.23
C GLY A 90 -6.01 17.05 10.98
#